data_AF-A0A356UHZ0-F1
#
_entry.id   AF-A0A356UHZ0-F1
#
_cell.length_a   1.000
_cell.length_b   1.000
_cell.length_c   1.000
_cell.angle_alpha   90.00
_cell.angle_beta   90.00
_cell.angle_gamma   90.00
#
_symmetry.space_group_name_H-M   'P 1'
#
loop_
_entity.id
_entity.type
_entity.pdbx_description
1 polymer ?
#
loop_
_entity_poly.entity_id
_entity_poly.type
_entity_poly.pdbx_seq_one_letter_code
_entity_poly.pdbx_strand_id
1 'polypeptide(L)'
;MLYLAEEKEAAISTLNQAINALKFYYGTMLKKKFVYEVKRPRKDKKLPVVLSQEEVAKILSLVYNIKHKAILMLIYSAGLRVGEVVKLKPEDIDSKRMLIHVKDSKGRKDRYTLLSERALEVLKAYWRQYKPQKWLFDGAKEGRYLTTRTVEKILENACKKAGIKKRCICAYLKT
;
A
#
# COMPACT_ATOMS: atom_id res chain seq x y z
N MET A 1 18.28 -26.61 -7.82
CA MET A 1 17.14 -25.80 -8.31
C MET A 1 16.00 -26.68 -8.79
N LEU A 2 16.30 -27.79 -9.49
CA LEU A 2 15.39 -28.93 -9.68
C LEU A 2 14.72 -29.35 -8.36
N TYR A 3 15.50 -29.56 -7.29
CA TYR A 3 15.00 -29.86 -5.94
C TYR A 3 13.88 -28.93 -5.42
N LEU A 4 13.97 -27.62 -5.65
CA LEU A 4 12.94 -26.67 -5.19
C LEU A 4 11.69 -26.66 -6.10
N ALA A 5 11.86 -27.01 -7.37
CA ALA A 5 10.78 -27.05 -8.35
C ALA A 5 10.04 -28.39 -8.36
N GLU A 6 10.75 -29.51 -8.13
CA GLU A 6 10.24 -30.88 -8.23
C GLU A 6 9.86 -31.49 -6.87
N GLU A 7 10.62 -31.27 -5.79
CA GLU A 7 10.27 -31.83 -4.47
C GLU A 7 9.44 -30.89 -3.59
N LYS A 8 9.55 -29.58 -3.77
CA LYS A 8 8.88 -28.58 -2.90
C LYS A 8 7.73 -27.81 -3.54
N GLU A 9 7.40 -28.08 -4.81
CA GLU A 9 6.38 -27.34 -5.58
C GLU A 9 6.44 -25.81 -5.36
N ALA A 10 7.64 -25.26 -5.20
CA ALA A 10 7.78 -23.89 -4.71
C ALA A 10 7.27 -22.89 -5.75
N ALA A 11 6.48 -21.91 -5.29
CA ALA A 11 5.93 -20.88 -6.17
C ALA A 11 7.04 -20.19 -7.01
N ILE A 12 6.74 -19.92 -8.28
CA ILE A 12 7.67 -19.31 -9.26
C ILE A 12 8.34 -18.03 -8.73
N SER A 13 7.67 -17.26 -7.86
CA SER A 13 8.27 -16.09 -7.20
C SER A 13 9.40 -16.45 -6.24
N THR A 14 9.25 -17.52 -5.46
CA THR A 14 10.25 -18.02 -4.52
C THR A 14 11.48 -18.52 -5.27
N LEU A 15 11.26 -19.26 -6.37
CA LEU A 15 12.35 -19.75 -7.23
C LEU A 15 13.13 -18.58 -7.88
N ASN A 16 12.43 -17.54 -8.36
CA ASN A 16 13.08 -16.33 -8.88
C ASN A 16 13.87 -15.57 -7.81
N GLN A 17 13.37 -15.51 -6.57
CA GLN A 17 14.06 -14.86 -5.47
C GLN A 17 15.34 -15.62 -5.10
N ALA A 18 15.29 -16.95 -5.07
CA ALA A 18 16.45 -17.81 -4.87
C ALA A 18 17.49 -17.66 -6.00
N ILE A 19 17.05 -17.62 -7.27
CA ILE A 19 17.94 -17.34 -8.41
C ILE A 19 18.67 -16.00 -8.23
N ASN A 20 17.95 -14.95 -7.84
CA ASN A 20 18.54 -13.63 -7.66
C ASN A 20 19.54 -13.62 -6.49
N ALA A 21 19.24 -14.33 -5.40
CA ALA A 21 20.17 -14.50 -4.27
C ALA A 21 21.46 -15.25 -4.70
N LEU A 22 21.33 -16.33 -5.46
CA LEU A 22 22.46 -17.09 -6.01
C LEU A 22 23.30 -16.24 -6.98
N LYS A 23 22.66 -15.52 -7.91
CA LYS A 23 23.36 -14.59 -8.81
C LYS A 23 24.09 -13.49 -8.04
N PHE A 24 23.47 -12.95 -7.00
CA PHE A 24 24.10 -11.94 -6.13
C PHE A 24 25.30 -12.51 -5.39
N TYR A 25 25.19 -13.72 -4.82
CA TYR A 25 26.28 -14.39 -4.11
C TYR A 25 27.48 -14.66 -5.03
N TYR A 26 27.25 -15.27 -6.20
CA TYR A 26 28.31 -15.58 -7.16
C TYR A 26 28.95 -14.32 -7.76
N GLY A 27 28.13 -13.34 -8.15
CA GLY A 27 28.61 -12.11 -8.78
C GLY A 27 29.30 -11.14 -7.81
N THR A 28 28.76 -10.98 -6.61
CA THR A 28 29.21 -9.93 -5.67
C THR A 28 30.23 -10.45 -4.68
N MET A 29 30.04 -11.65 -4.11
CA MET A 29 30.94 -12.19 -3.08
C MET A 29 32.09 -12.99 -3.71
N LEU A 30 31.77 -13.89 -4.65
CA LEU A 30 32.76 -14.78 -5.26
C LEU A 30 33.44 -14.20 -6.51
N LYS A 31 32.97 -13.04 -7.02
CA LYS A 31 33.43 -12.41 -8.28
C LYS A 31 33.54 -13.38 -9.47
N LYS A 32 32.74 -14.45 -9.47
CA LYS A 32 32.73 -15.48 -10.52
C LYS A 32 31.46 -15.32 -11.35
N LYS A 33 31.59 -15.49 -12.67
CA LYS A 33 30.42 -15.49 -13.57
C LYS A 33 29.53 -16.67 -13.19
N PHE A 34 28.25 -16.38 -12.93
CA PHE A 34 27.26 -17.42 -12.73
C PHE A 34 26.97 -18.07 -14.09
N VAL A 35 27.48 -19.29 -14.31
CA VAL A 35 27.51 -19.95 -15.63
C VAL A 35 26.18 -20.62 -16.01
N TYR A 36 25.27 -20.84 -15.04
CA TYR A 36 23.99 -21.49 -15.32
C TYR A 36 22.95 -20.53 -15.89
N GLU A 37 22.60 -20.71 -17.16
CA GLU A 37 21.38 -20.17 -17.76
C GLU A 37 20.17 -20.92 -17.22
N VAL A 38 19.65 -20.46 -16.08
CA VAL A 38 18.39 -20.98 -15.58
C VAL A 38 17.26 -20.40 -16.42
N LYS A 39 16.58 -21.26 -17.20
CA LYS A 39 15.30 -20.93 -17.85
C LYS A 39 14.33 -20.44 -16.79
N ARG A 40 14.05 -19.13 -16.79
CA ARG A 40 13.13 -18.51 -15.83
C ARG A 40 11.71 -18.91 -16.19
N PRO A 41 10.95 -19.54 -15.27
CA PRO A 41 9.53 -19.72 -15.47
C PRO A 41 8.90 -18.32 -15.53
N ARG A 42 8.24 -18.00 -16.64
CA ARG A 42 7.46 -16.77 -16.75
C ARG A 42 6.26 -16.90 -15.82
N LYS A 43 6.16 -15.99 -14.85
CA LYS A 43 4.98 -15.92 -14.00
C LYS A 43 3.85 -15.31 -14.82
N ASP A 44 2.74 -16.01 -14.96
CA ASP A 44 1.53 -15.44 -15.55
C ASP A 44 1.12 -14.21 -14.75
N LYS A 45 1.08 -13.05 -15.43
CA LYS A 45 0.59 -11.81 -14.84
C LYS A 45 -0.93 -11.90 -14.75
N LYS A 46 -1.44 -12.44 -13.64
CA LYS A 46 -2.87 -12.33 -13.31
C LYS A 46 -3.23 -10.85 -13.26
N LEU A 47 -4.26 -10.45 -13.99
CA LEU A 47 -4.74 -9.07 -13.97
C LEU A 47 -5.15 -8.71 -12.54
N PRO A 48 -4.76 -7.52 -12.06
CA PRO A 48 -5.22 -7.02 -10.77
C PRO A 48 -6.75 -6.91 -10.82
N VAL A 49 -7.44 -7.52 -9.86
CA VAL A 49 -8.89 -7.35 -9.73
C VAL A 49 -9.15 -5.98 -9.12
N VAL A 50 -9.53 -5.01 -9.94
CA VAL A 50 -9.80 -3.63 -9.52
C VAL A 50 -11.22 -3.54 -8.94
N LEU A 51 -11.40 -2.69 -7.93
CA LEU A 51 -12.72 -2.37 -7.36
C LEU A 51 -13.43 -1.35 -8.24
N SER A 52 -14.74 -1.52 -8.46
CA SER A 52 -15.55 -0.50 -9.14
C SER A 52 -15.77 0.72 -8.25
N GLN A 53 -16.12 1.86 -8.84
CA GLN A 53 -16.42 3.09 -8.08
C GLN A 53 -17.56 2.88 -7.07
N GLU A 54 -18.58 2.11 -7.45
CA GLU A 54 -19.71 1.74 -6.59
C GLU A 54 -19.27 0.86 -5.42
N GLU A 55 -18.40 -0.12 -5.66
CA GLU A 55 -17.83 -0.97 -4.62
C GLU A 55 -17.05 -0.13 -3.61
N VAL A 56 -16.24 0.82 -4.07
CA VAL A 56 -15.48 1.73 -3.19
C VAL A 56 -16.40 2.65 -2.40
N ALA A 57 -17.43 3.23 -3.04
CA ALA A 57 -18.41 4.06 -2.36
C ALA A 57 -19.13 3.28 -1.25
N LYS A 58 -19.50 2.02 -1.51
CA LYS A 58 -20.10 1.11 -0.53
C LYS A 58 -19.15 0.77 0.62
N ILE A 59 -17.86 0.53 0.33
CA ILE A 59 -16.85 0.33 1.38
C ILE A 59 -16.79 1.58 2.28
N LEU A 60 -16.63 2.76 1.68
CA LEU A 60 -16.46 4.03 2.41
C LEU A 60 -17.68 4.44 3.23
N SER A 61 -18.90 4.06 2.80
CA SER A 61 -20.13 4.33 3.55
C SER A 61 -20.28 3.42 4.78
N LEU A 62 -19.77 2.19 4.73
CA LEU A 62 -19.83 1.21 5.82
C LEU A 62 -18.73 1.38 6.89
N VAL A 63 -17.76 2.27 6.66
CA VAL A 63 -16.72 2.59 7.63
C VAL A 63 -17.19 3.70 8.58
N TYR A 64 -17.65 3.30 9.77
CA TYR A 64 -18.09 4.23 10.82
C TYR A 64 -16.94 4.98 11.52
N ASN A 65 -15.77 4.35 11.65
CA ASN A 65 -14.63 4.99 12.33
C ASN A 65 -14.02 6.07 11.41
N ILE A 66 -14.08 7.33 11.84
CA ILE A 66 -13.61 8.47 11.05
C ILE A 66 -12.13 8.37 10.68
N LYS A 67 -11.28 7.80 11.55
CA LYS A 67 -9.85 7.58 11.26
C LYS A 67 -9.69 6.61 10.09
N HIS A 68 -10.42 5.50 10.13
CA HIS A 68 -10.37 4.48 9.08
C HIS A 68 -10.93 5.04 7.76
N LYS A 69 -12.01 5.81 7.84
CA LYS A 69 -12.62 6.47 6.68
C LYS A 69 -11.66 7.45 6.02
N ALA A 70 -11.00 8.31 6.80
CA ALA A 70 -10.00 9.25 6.31
C ALA A 70 -8.84 8.56 5.57
N ILE A 71 -8.30 7.48 6.15
CA ILE A 71 -7.21 6.70 5.55
C ILE A 71 -7.64 6.14 4.18
N LEU A 72 -8.77 5.45 4.12
CA LEU A 72 -9.25 4.83 2.88
C LEU A 72 -9.60 5.90 1.82
N MET A 73 -10.17 7.02 2.25
CA MET A 73 -10.50 8.14 1.37
C MET A 73 -9.26 8.78 0.75
N LEU A 74 -8.18 8.92 1.51
CA LEU A 74 -6.90 9.43 1.00
C LEU A 74 -6.24 8.45 0.02
N ILE A 75 -6.31 7.15 0.29
CA ILE A 75 -5.78 6.12 -0.62
C ILE A 75 -6.51 6.15 -1.95
N TYR A 76 -7.84 6.25 -1.92
CA TYR A 76 -8.68 6.28 -3.12
C TYR A 76 -8.58 7.60 -3.87
N SER A 77 -8.88 8.72 -3.22
CA SER A 77 -9.01 10.02 -3.90
C SER A 77 -7.68 10.67 -4.26
N ALA A 78 -6.65 10.55 -3.41
CA ALA A 78 -5.34 11.13 -3.66
C ALA A 78 -4.36 10.10 -4.28
N GLY A 79 -4.80 8.86 -4.50
CA GLY A 79 -3.98 7.82 -5.10
C GLY A 79 -2.71 7.51 -4.29
N LEU A 80 -2.76 7.70 -2.97
CA LEU A 80 -1.60 7.49 -2.10
C LEU A 80 -1.34 6.00 -1.89
N ARG A 81 -0.07 5.60 -1.79
CA ARG A 81 0.29 4.24 -1.37
C ARG A 81 0.06 4.10 0.13
N VAL A 82 -0.24 2.89 0.61
CA VAL A 82 -0.41 2.63 2.06
C VAL A 82 0.77 3.12 2.87
N GLY A 83 2.00 2.86 2.40
CA GLY A 83 3.22 3.32 3.06
C GLY A 83 3.40 4.84 3.08
N GLU A 84 2.80 5.56 2.12
CA GLU A 84 2.81 7.03 2.05
C GLU A 84 1.78 7.60 3.04
N VAL A 85 0.55 7.06 3.04
CA VAL A 85 -0.54 7.53 3.92
C VAL A 85 -0.17 7.39 5.39
N VAL A 86 0.41 6.27 5.79
CA VAL A 86 0.75 6.07 7.21
C VAL A 86 1.85 7.02 7.67
N LYS A 87 2.74 7.47 6.79
CA LYS A 87 3.82 8.41 7.12
C LYS A 87 3.45 9.87 6.90
N LEU A 88 2.20 10.16 6.55
CA LEU A 88 1.77 11.53 6.27
C LEU A 88 1.76 12.35 7.57
N LYS A 89 2.22 13.61 7.50
CA LYS A 89 2.15 14.55 8.62
C LYS A 89 1.02 15.57 8.44
N PRO A 90 0.55 16.17 9.55
CA PRO A 90 -0.36 17.31 9.54
C PRO A 90 0.08 18.43 8.57
N GLU A 91 1.38 18.75 8.57
CA GLU A 91 2.00 19.81 7.75
C GLU A 91 2.01 19.50 6.24
N ASP A 92 1.86 18.24 5.86
CA ASP A 92 1.94 17.83 4.46
C ASP A 92 0.61 18.08 3.71
N ILE A 93 -0.46 18.46 4.43
CA ILE A 93 -1.77 18.76 3.85
C ILE A 93 -1.89 20.27 3.61
N ASP A 94 -1.90 20.67 2.35
CA ASP A 94 -2.23 22.03 1.95
C ASP A 94 -3.72 22.13 1.58
N SER A 95 -4.52 22.56 2.55
CA SER A 95 -5.96 22.76 2.37
C SER A 95 -6.32 24.00 1.54
N LYS A 96 -5.38 24.94 1.33
CA LYS A 96 -5.63 26.14 0.50
C LYS A 96 -5.45 25.81 -0.98
N ARG A 97 -4.42 25.03 -1.31
CA ARG A 97 -4.11 24.62 -2.68
C ARG A 97 -4.74 23.30 -3.08
N MET A 98 -5.40 22.60 -2.14
CA MET A 98 -5.96 21.27 -2.34
C MET A 98 -4.90 20.25 -2.80
N LEU A 99 -3.73 20.29 -2.14
CA LEU A 99 -2.59 19.44 -2.45
C LEU A 99 -2.10 18.69 -1.20
N ILE A 100 -1.56 17.50 -1.42
CA ILE A 100 -0.86 16.70 -0.42
C ILE A 100 0.58 16.57 -0.85
N HIS A 101 1.50 16.93 0.03
CA HIS A 101 2.92 16.77 -0.18
C HIS A 101 3.36 15.36 0.24
N VAL A 102 3.72 14.53 -0.72
CA VAL A 102 4.18 13.17 -0.47
C VAL A 102 5.70 13.15 -0.45
N LYS A 103 6.25 13.11 0.76
CA LYS A 103 7.70 13.02 1.00
C LYS A 103 8.21 11.58 0.82
N ASP A 104 9.45 11.45 0.37
CA ASP A 104 10.17 10.17 0.29
C ASP A 104 9.51 9.14 -0.65
N SER A 105 9.06 9.60 -1.83
CA SER A 105 8.63 8.68 -2.89
C SER A 105 9.85 7.94 -3.47
N LYS A 106 9.65 6.69 -3.91
CA LYS A 106 10.70 5.81 -4.46
C LYS A 106 11.69 6.60 -5.35
N GLY A 107 12.96 6.66 -4.93
CA GLY A 107 13.99 7.49 -5.56
C GLY A 107 14.31 8.80 -4.83
N ARG A 108 13.83 9.00 -3.60
CA ARG A 108 14.01 10.22 -2.78
C ARG A 108 13.53 11.49 -3.48
N LYS A 109 12.46 11.38 -4.28
CA LYS A 109 11.82 12.52 -4.91
C LYS A 109 10.50 12.79 -4.21
N ASP A 110 10.28 14.04 -3.88
CA ASP A 110 9.01 14.50 -3.35
C ASP A 110 8.04 14.76 -4.51
N ARG A 111 6.75 14.58 -4.27
CA ARG A 111 5.70 14.87 -5.25
C ARG A 111 4.48 15.46 -4.57
N TYR A 112 3.70 16.22 -5.32
CA TYR A 112 2.37 16.65 -4.90
C TYR A 112 1.30 15.74 -5.51
N THR A 113 0.28 15.43 -4.72
CA THR A 113 -0.95 14.77 -5.18
C THR A 113 -2.16 15.64 -4.88
N LEU A 114 -3.21 15.51 -5.68
CA LEU A 114 -4.45 16.27 -5.47
C LEU A 114 -5.16 15.78 -4.19
N LEU A 115 -5.75 16.72 -3.46
CA LEU A 115 -6.66 16.45 -2.35
C LEU A 115 -8.09 16.73 -2.82
N SER A 116 -8.97 15.74 -2.77
CA SER A 116 -10.38 15.95 -3.07
C SER A 116 -11.09 16.71 -1.95
N GLU A 117 -12.11 17.52 -2.28
CA GLU A 117 -12.93 18.25 -1.30
C GLU A 117 -13.58 17.32 -0.27
N ARG A 118 -14.14 16.20 -0.74
CA ARG A 118 -14.71 15.16 0.13
C ARG A 118 -13.68 14.57 1.09
N ALA A 119 -12.43 14.38 0.65
CA ALA A 119 -11.36 13.93 1.54
C ALA A 119 -11.00 14.99 2.58
N LEU A 120 -10.98 16.27 2.19
CA LEU A 120 -10.73 17.38 3.10
C LEU A 120 -11.83 17.50 4.17
N GLU A 121 -13.11 17.31 3.81
CA GLU A 121 -14.21 17.31 4.78
C GLU A 121 -14.04 16.21 5.85
N VAL A 122 -13.74 14.99 5.41
CA VAL A 122 -13.48 13.85 6.29
C VAL A 122 -12.26 14.11 7.17
N LEU A 123 -11.20 14.72 6.60
CA LEU A 123 -10.00 15.10 7.35
C LEU A 123 -10.28 16.20 8.38
N LYS A 124 -11.10 17.20 8.07
CA LYS A 124 -11.52 18.24 9.03
C LYS A 124 -12.28 17.63 10.20
N ALA A 125 -13.21 16.70 9.92
CA ALA A 125 -13.93 15.98 10.97
C ALA A 125 -12.98 15.14 11.84
N TYR A 126 -12.04 14.43 11.22
CA TYR A 126 -10.99 13.69 11.91
C TYR A 126 -10.13 14.60 12.80
N TRP A 127 -9.72 15.76 12.28
CA TRP A 127 -8.85 16.71 12.99
C TRP A 127 -9.51 17.27 14.25
N ARG A 128 -10.80 17.58 14.20
CA ARG A 128 -11.57 18.07 15.35
C ARG A 128 -11.59 17.07 16.50
N GLN A 129 -11.63 15.78 16.19
CA GLN A 129 -11.74 14.71 17.18
C GLN A 129 -10.37 14.26 17.73
N TYR A 130 -9.37 14.09 16.87
CA TYR A 130 -8.09 13.48 17.26
C TYR A 130 -6.94 14.46 17.46
N LYS A 131 -7.02 15.68 16.89
CA LYS A 131 -5.99 16.74 16.97
C LYS A 131 -4.55 16.19 16.81
N PRO A 132 -4.24 15.57 15.65
CA PRO A 132 -2.93 14.96 15.42
C PRO A 132 -1.82 16.01 15.48
N GLN A 133 -0.72 15.69 16.18
CA GLN A 133 0.44 16.59 16.30
C GLN A 133 1.62 16.14 15.44
N LYS A 134 2.10 14.90 15.64
CA LYS A 134 3.34 14.42 15.00
C LYS A 134 3.10 13.70 13.68
N TRP A 135 2.15 12.77 13.67
CA TRP A 135 1.73 12.02 12.50
C TRP A 135 0.25 12.29 12.27
N LEU A 136 -0.17 12.32 11.01
CA LEU A 136 -1.58 12.50 10.69
C LEU A 136 -2.40 11.32 11.22
N PHE A 137 -1.82 10.10 11.19
CA PHE A 137 -2.46 8.91 11.72
C PHE A 137 -1.56 8.23 12.77
N ASP A 138 -1.86 8.49 14.04
CA ASP A 138 -1.13 7.87 15.14
C ASP A 138 -1.41 6.36 15.25
N GLY A 139 -0.33 5.64 15.57
CA GLY A 139 -0.33 4.23 15.88
C GLY A 139 -0.74 3.94 17.33
N ALA A 140 -0.74 2.66 17.69
CA ALA A 140 -1.13 2.23 19.04
C ALA A 140 -0.12 2.63 20.14
N LYS A 141 1.12 2.96 19.76
CA LYS A 141 2.15 3.48 20.67
C LYS A 141 2.38 4.96 20.35
N GLU A 142 2.51 5.75 21.41
CA GLU A 142 2.74 7.18 21.31
C GLU A 142 3.99 7.50 20.47
N GLY A 143 3.87 8.53 19.61
CA GLY A 143 4.94 8.98 18.73
C GLY A 143 5.25 8.09 17.52
N ARG A 144 4.57 6.94 17.36
CA ARG A 144 4.68 6.07 16.18
C ARG A 144 3.49 6.24 15.25
N TYR A 145 3.75 6.14 13.95
CA TYR A 145 2.70 6.12 12.94
C TYR A 145 2.00 4.76 12.85
N LEU A 146 0.82 4.75 12.24
CA LEU A 146 0.04 3.54 11.99
C LEU A 146 0.79 2.51 11.12
N THR A 147 0.76 1.22 11.45
CA THR A 147 1.43 0.24 10.59
C THR A 147 0.66 -0.01 9.29
N THR A 148 1.38 -0.30 8.20
CA THR A 148 0.76 -0.65 6.91
C THR A 148 -0.18 -1.84 7.03
N ARG A 149 0.20 -2.84 7.82
CA ARG A 149 -0.61 -4.04 8.11
C ARG A 149 -1.93 -3.70 8.80
N THR A 150 -1.97 -2.66 9.64
CA THR A 150 -3.22 -2.20 10.25
C THR A 150 -4.16 -1.61 9.19
N VAL A 151 -3.63 -0.81 8.26
CA VAL A 151 -4.42 -0.25 7.15
C VAL A 151 -4.95 -1.36 6.24
N GLU A 152 -4.12 -2.36 5.92
CA GLU A 152 -4.55 -3.54 5.15
C GLU A 152 -5.69 -4.28 5.85
N LYS A 153 -5.58 -4.52 7.16
CA LYS A 153 -6.66 -5.13 7.96
C LYS A 153 -7.94 -4.28 7.98
N ILE A 154 -7.80 -2.95 8.06
CA ILE A 154 -8.96 -2.04 8.00
C ILE A 154 -9.69 -2.20 6.67
N LEU A 155 -8.96 -2.21 5.56
CA LEU A 155 -9.54 -2.43 4.24
C LEU A 155 -10.18 -3.81 4.12
N GLU A 156 -9.49 -4.86 4.55
CA GLU A 156 -10.01 -6.23 4.49
C GLU A 156 -11.32 -6.37 5.27
N ASN A 157 -11.39 -5.80 6.47
CA ASN A 157 -12.60 -5.79 7.29
C ASN A 157 -13.73 -4.97 6.64
N ALA A 158 -13.40 -3.83 6.04
CA ALA A 158 -14.39 -3.01 5.34
C ALA A 158 -14.94 -3.72 4.09
N CYS A 159 -14.09 -4.41 3.33
CA CYS A 159 -14.52 -5.25 2.20
C CYS A 159 -15.40 -6.42 2.63
N LYS A 160 -15.05 -7.10 3.74
CA LYS A 160 -15.89 -8.16 4.31
C LYS A 160 -17.27 -7.64 4.69
N LYS A 161 -17.34 -6.47 5.35
CA LYS A 161 -18.62 -5.81 5.68
C LYS A 161 -19.42 -5.40 4.45
N ALA A 162 -18.74 -4.98 3.37
CA ALA A 162 -19.38 -4.62 2.11
C ALA A 162 -19.89 -5.82 1.29
N GLY A 163 -19.55 -7.05 1.70
CA GLY A 163 -19.90 -8.29 0.99
C GLY A 163 -19.10 -8.49 -0.30
N ILE A 164 -17.94 -7.85 -0.44
CA ILE A 164 -17.13 -7.92 -1.67
C ILE A 164 -16.31 -9.22 -1.65
N LYS A 165 -16.64 -10.14 -2.57
CA LYS A 165 -15.94 -11.44 -2.71
C LYS A 165 -14.56 -11.34 -3.37
N LYS A 166 -14.25 -10.19 -3.99
CA LYS A 166 -12.95 -9.93 -4.61
C LYS A 166 -11.88 -9.84 -3.53
N ARG A 167 -10.67 -10.33 -3.82
CA ARG A 167 -9.53 -10.22 -2.89
C ARG A 167 -9.08 -8.76 -2.80
N CYS A 168 -9.59 -8.04 -1.79
CA CYS A 168 -9.25 -6.64 -1.56
C CYS A 168 -7.82 -6.47 -1.01
N ILE A 169 -6.87 -6.20 -1.90
CA ILE A 169 -5.55 -5.68 -1.54
C ILE A 169 -5.57 -4.18 -1.79
N CYS A 170 -4.92 -3.41 -0.91
CA CYS A 170 -4.91 -1.95 -0.97
C CYS A 170 -4.33 -1.37 -2.28
N ALA A 171 -3.59 -2.20 -3.03
CA ALA A 171 -3.11 -1.89 -4.38
C ALA A 171 -4.25 -1.69 -5.41
N TYR A 172 -5.46 -2.18 -5.14
CA TYR A 172 -6.61 -2.15 -6.07
C TYR A 172 -7.55 -0.95 -5.90
N LEU A 173 -7.26 -0.05 -4.96
CA LEU A 173 -8.03 1.19 -4.77
C LEU A 173 -7.57 2.33 -5.70
N LYS A 174 -6.52 2.11 -6.48
CA LYS A 174 -6.04 3.09 -7.46
C LYS A 174 -6.73 2.80 -8.80
N THR A 175 -7.54 3.75 -9.25
CA THR A 175 -8.11 3.79 -10.60
C THR A 175 -7.10 4.39 -11.58
#